data_AF-A0A967WPP3-F1
#
_entry.id   AF-A0A967WPP3-F1
#
_cell.length_a   1.000
_cell.length_b   1.000
_cell.length_c   1.000
_cell.angle_alpha   90.00
_cell.angle_beta   90.00
_cell.angle_gamma   90.00
#
_symmetry.space_group_name_H-M   'P 1'
#
loop_
_entity.id
_entity.type
_entity.pdbx_description
1 polymer ?
#
loop_
_entity_poly.entity_id
_entity_poly.type
_entity_poly.pdbx_seq_one_letter_code
_entity_poly.pdbx_strand_id
1 'polypeptide(L)'
;MAMDVADSTPGVWGGTDPLVERLQHWAGDAYWQLLSHHKGHVVRQTHQGLMMEFADARHCIQAAFALNQLADALNARADASKQLQLRAGAHLASYGHGQREP
;
A
#
# COMPACT_ATOMS: atom_id res chain seq x y z
N MET A 1 0.34 -7.47 6.17
CA MET A 1 0.89 -6.10 6.08
C MET A 1 -0.25 -5.11 6.15
N ALA A 2 -0.14 -4.07 6.98
CA ALA A 2 -0.98 -2.88 6.90
C ALA A 2 -0.14 -1.74 6.29
N MET A 3 -0.73 -0.93 5.42
CA MET A 3 -0.07 0.20 4.78
C MET A 3 -1.02 1.39 4.79
N ASP A 4 -0.54 2.58 5.12
CA ASP A 4 -1.37 3.78 5.12
C ASP A 4 -0.52 5.04 4.85
N VAL A 5 -1.15 6.19 4.73
CA VAL A 5 -0.47 7.46 4.43
C VAL A 5 0.05 8.09 5.72
N ALA A 6 1.36 8.35 5.79
CA ALA A 6 2.05 8.80 6.99
C ALA A 6 1.71 10.24 7.40
N ASP A 7 1.39 11.11 6.45
CA ASP A 7 0.97 12.47 6.74
C ASP A 7 0.06 12.97 5.61
N SER A 8 -1.21 13.20 5.94
CA SER A 8 -2.11 13.95 5.09
C SER A 8 -2.42 15.23 5.83
N THR A 9 -1.71 16.32 5.54
CA THR A 9 -2.20 17.65 5.90
C THR A 9 -3.64 17.75 5.39
N PRO A 10 -4.64 17.93 6.28
CA PRO A 10 -6.04 17.98 5.89
C PRO A 10 -6.22 19.28 5.11
N GLY A 11 -6.14 19.21 3.78
CA GLY A 11 -6.30 20.40 2.94
C GLY A 11 -5.81 20.28 1.50
N VAL A 12 -4.84 19.41 1.18
CA VAL A 12 -4.30 19.34 -0.20
C VAL A 12 -4.96 18.23 -1.05
N TRP A 13 -5.49 17.20 -0.40
CA TRP A 13 -6.16 16.08 -1.05
C TRP A 13 -7.63 16.10 -0.63
N GLY A 14 -8.41 16.97 -1.26
CA GLY A 14 -9.84 17.17 -1.00
C GLY A 14 -10.72 16.04 -1.54
N GLY A 15 -10.38 14.79 -1.24
CA GLY A 15 -11.15 13.61 -1.66
C GLY A 15 -11.06 12.51 -0.63
N THR A 16 -12.21 11.92 -0.30
CA THR A 16 -12.37 10.64 0.42
C THR A 16 -11.92 9.45 -0.43
N ASP A 17 -10.93 9.65 -1.30
CA ASP A 17 -10.54 8.66 -2.29
C ASP A 17 -9.71 7.55 -1.62
N PRO A 18 -10.13 6.29 -1.76
CA PRO A 18 -9.42 5.17 -1.18
C PRO A 18 -7.94 5.12 -1.61
N LEU A 19 -7.02 4.74 -0.70
CA LEU A 19 -5.57 4.72 -0.97
C LEU A 19 -5.16 3.96 -2.25
N VAL A 20 -5.85 2.85 -2.57
CA VAL A 20 -5.66 2.10 -3.82
C VAL A 20 -5.92 2.96 -5.04
N GLU A 21 -7.00 3.73 -5.06
CA GLU A 21 -7.35 4.56 -6.21
C GLU A 21 -6.30 5.65 -6.43
N ARG A 22 -5.77 6.22 -5.34
CA ARG A 22 -4.65 7.17 -5.40
C ARG A 22 -3.39 6.51 -5.95
N LEU A 23 -3.03 5.33 -5.42
CA LEU A 23 -1.88 4.57 -5.92
C LEU A 23 -2.05 4.14 -7.37
N GLN A 24 -3.25 3.72 -7.78
CA GLN A 24 -3.55 3.38 -9.17
C GLN A 24 -3.50 4.61 -10.08
N HIS A 25 -4.04 5.75 -9.65
CA HIS A 25 -4.02 6.97 -10.45
C HIS A 25 -2.58 7.43 -10.71
N TRP A 26 -1.68 7.25 -9.74
CA TRP A 26 -0.30 7.72 -9.83
C TRP A 26 0.66 6.69 -10.42
N ALA A 27 0.57 5.43 -9.97
CA ALA A 27 1.46 4.35 -10.40
C ALA A 27 0.92 3.55 -11.59
N GLY A 28 -0.36 3.71 -11.94
CA GLY A 28 -1.01 2.91 -12.98
C GLY A 28 -0.87 1.41 -12.71
N ASP A 29 -0.50 0.67 -13.75
CA ASP A 29 -0.32 -0.78 -13.70
C ASP A 29 0.88 -1.22 -12.85
N ALA A 30 1.83 -0.31 -12.54
CA ALA A 30 3.03 -0.67 -11.80
C ALA A 30 2.71 -1.16 -10.38
N TYR A 31 1.64 -0.63 -9.76
CA TYR A 31 1.15 -1.10 -8.46
C TYR A 31 0.68 -2.56 -8.53
N TRP A 32 -0.14 -2.89 -9.52
CA TRP A 32 -0.66 -4.25 -9.70
C TRP A 32 0.42 -5.25 -10.09
N GLN A 33 1.38 -4.82 -10.92
CA GLN A 33 2.54 -5.63 -11.28
C GLN A 33 3.42 -5.92 -10.07
N LEU A 34 3.67 -4.93 -9.22
CA LEU A 34 4.46 -5.09 -8.00
C LEU A 34 3.78 -6.06 -7.03
N LEU A 35 2.49 -5.90 -6.77
CA LEU A 35 1.75 -6.81 -5.89
C LEU A 35 1.74 -8.24 -6.44
N SER A 36 1.50 -8.39 -7.73
CA SER A 36 1.50 -9.70 -8.39
C SER A 36 2.90 -10.35 -8.33
N HIS A 37 3.96 -9.56 -8.55
CA HIS A 37 5.34 -10.01 -8.49
C HIS A 37 5.71 -10.54 -7.10
N HIS A 38 5.28 -9.84 -6.05
CA HIS A 38 5.52 -10.24 -4.67
C HIS A 38 4.41 -11.15 -4.10
N LYS A 39 3.51 -11.71 -4.92
CA LYS A 39 2.44 -12.62 -4.47
C LYS A 39 1.62 -12.04 -3.30
N GLY A 40 1.41 -10.72 -3.33
CA GLY A 40 0.63 -9.97 -2.37
C GLY A 40 -0.83 -9.89 -2.81
N HIS A 41 -1.74 -10.07 -1.85
CA HIS A 41 -3.18 -9.95 -2.08
C HIS A 41 -3.74 -8.86 -1.18
N VAL A 42 -4.49 -7.92 -1.75
CA VAL A 42 -5.25 -6.94 -0.95
C VAL A 42 -6.42 -7.68 -0.30
N VAL A 43 -6.44 -7.70 1.03
CA VAL A 43 -7.48 -8.37 1.83
C VAL A 43 -8.59 -7.40 2.20
N ARG A 44 -8.20 -6.19 2.58
CA ARG A 44 -9.16 -5.15 2.97
C ARG A 44 -8.61 -3.78 2.64
N GLN A 45 -9.49 -2.91 2.19
CA GLN A 45 -9.22 -1.49 2.10
C GLN A 45 -9.99 -0.75 3.19
N THR A 46 -9.35 0.23 3.78
CA THR A 46 -9.95 1.14 4.77
C THR A 46 -9.84 2.57 4.24
N HIS A 47 -10.55 3.50 4.89
CA HIS A 47 -10.53 4.91 4.50
C HIS A 47 -9.12 5.52 4.48
N GLN A 48 -8.19 5.00 5.30
CA GLN A 48 -6.85 5.57 5.45
C GLN A 48 -5.74 4.65 4.95
N GLY A 49 -6.04 3.37 4.72
CA GLY A 49 -5.00 2.39 4.44
C GLY A 49 -5.48 1.09 3.81
N LEU A 50 -4.52 0.20 3.61
CA LEU A 50 -4.60 -1.05 2.91
C LEU A 50 -4.09 -2.17 3.79
N MET A 51 -4.85 -3.26 3.85
CA MET A 51 -4.41 -4.51 4.44
C MET A 51 -4.14 -5.51 3.33
N MET A 52 -2.92 -6.05 3.35
CA MET A 52 -2.43 -7.00 2.35
C MET A 52 -1.89 -8.25 3.04
N GLU A 53 -2.14 -9.40 2.44
CA GLU A 53 -1.60 -10.69 2.83
C GLU A 53 -0.54 -11.17 1.84
N PHE A 54 0.43 -11.89 2.38
CA PHE A 54 1.52 -12.46 1.62
C PHE A 54 1.73 -13.89 2.10
N ALA A 55 1.97 -14.80 1.17
CA ALA A 55 2.24 -16.20 1.50
C ALA A 55 3.59 -16.39 2.24
N ASP A 56 4.48 -15.41 2.15
CA ASP A 56 5.83 -15.48 2.70
C ASP A 56 6.30 -14.11 3.22
N ALA A 57 7.03 -14.15 4.34
CA ALA A 57 7.52 -12.96 5.03
C ALA A 57 8.51 -12.15 4.18
N ARG A 58 9.36 -12.81 3.38
CA ARG A 58 10.33 -12.13 2.52
C ARG A 58 9.62 -11.35 1.44
N HIS A 59 8.63 -11.96 0.78
CA HIS A 59 7.83 -11.25 -0.21
C HIS A 59 7.07 -10.05 0.39
N CYS A 60 6.54 -10.20 1.61
CA CYS A 60 5.92 -9.09 2.34
C CYS A 60 6.90 -7.91 2.51
N ILE A 61 8.09 -8.17 3.06
CA ILE A 61 9.07 -7.11 3.30
C ILE A 61 9.57 -6.50 1.99
N GLN A 62 9.83 -7.32 0.96
CA GLN A 62 10.23 -6.82 -0.36
C GLN A 62 9.15 -5.93 -1.00
N ALA A 63 7.88 -6.32 -0.90
CA ALA A 63 6.77 -5.50 -1.37
C ALA A 63 6.69 -4.16 -0.62
N ALA A 64 6.88 -4.16 0.69
CA ALA A 64 6.88 -2.92 1.48
C ALA A 64 7.95 -1.94 0.99
N PHE A 65 9.18 -2.43 0.76
CA PHE A 65 10.26 -1.59 0.22
C PHE A 65 9.95 -1.13 -1.20
N ALA A 66 9.49 -2.02 -2.07
CA ALA A 66 9.18 -1.67 -3.45
C ALA A 66 8.05 -0.63 -3.55
N LEU A 67 7.02 -0.73 -2.69
CA LEU A 67 5.92 0.24 -2.62
C LEU A 67 6.39 1.63 -2.14
N ASN A 68 7.30 1.67 -1.16
CA ASN A 68 7.91 2.93 -0.73
C ASN A 68 8.79 3.55 -1.81
N GLN A 69 9.61 2.75 -2.50
CA GLN A 69 10.42 3.23 -3.63
C GLN A 69 9.56 3.74 -4.80
N LEU A 70 8.42 3.09 -5.05
CA LEU A 70 7.44 3.54 -6.03
C LEU A 70 6.85 4.89 -5.62
N ALA A 71 6.49 5.07 -4.34
CA ALA A 71 6.04 6.35 -3.82
C ALA A 71 7.13 7.44 -3.93
N ASP A 72 8.39 7.12 -3.63
CA ASP A 72 9.51 8.05 -3.79
C ASP A 72 9.71 8.47 -5.25
N ALA A 73 9.63 7.52 -6.19
CA ALA A 73 9.73 7.80 -7.61
C ALA A 73 8.60 8.71 -8.11
N LEU A 74 7.40 8.56 -7.55
CA LEU A 74 6.26 9.44 -7.81
C LEU A 74 6.46 10.83 -7.18
N ASN A 75 6.95 10.88 -5.94
CA ASN A 75 7.22 12.12 -5.21
C ASN A 75 8.31 12.96 -5.86
N ALA A 76 9.29 12.34 -6.53
CA ALA A 76 10.33 13.05 -7.26
C ALA A 76 9.78 13.96 -8.38
N ARG A 77 8.53 13.72 -8.82
CA ARG A 77 7.86 14.50 -9.87
C ARG A 77 6.72 15.38 -9.33
N ALA A 78 6.46 15.33 -8.02
CA ALA A 78 5.33 15.99 -7.38
C ALA A 78 5.75 17.29 -6.68
N ASP A 79 4.81 18.24 -6.58
CA ASP A 79 4.96 19.38 -5.68
C ASP A 79 5.10 18.88 -4.23
N ALA A 80 5.86 19.59 -3.39
CA ALA A 80 6.07 19.21 -1.99
C ALA A 80 4.76 19.03 -1.20
N SER A 81 3.70 19.75 -1.56
CA SER A 81 2.36 19.63 -0.96
C SER A 81 1.58 18.38 -1.40
N LYS A 82 2.03 17.70 -2.45
CA LYS A 82 1.39 16.52 -3.06
C LYS A 82 2.27 15.27 -2.94
N GLN A 83 3.22 15.25 -2.01
CA GLN A 83 4.00 14.05 -1.76
C GLN A 83 3.15 12.98 -1.07
N LEU A 84 3.28 11.75 -1.55
CA LEU A 84 2.70 10.56 -0.99
C LEU A 84 3.73 9.91 -0.05
N GLN A 85 3.58 10.15 1.25
CA GLN A 85 4.38 9.47 2.26
C GLN A 85 3.63 8.23 2.72
N LEU A 86 4.21 7.04 2.52
CA LEU A 86 3.61 5.78 2.93
C LEU A 86 4.26 5.29 4.22
N ARG A 87 3.46 4.70 5.11
CA ARG A 87 3.95 3.89 6.22
C ARG A 87 3.41 2.47 6.07
N ALA A 88 4.26 1.47 6.33
CA ALA A 88 3.90 0.07 6.24
C ALA A 88 4.30 -0.67 7.52
N GLY A 89 3.38 -1.46 8.06
CA GLY A 89 3.60 -2.38 9.17
C GLY A 89 3.42 -3.83 8.70
N ALA A 90 4.44 -4.66 8.88
CA ALA A 90 4.36 -6.10 8.64
C ALA A 90 4.26 -6.84 9.98
N HIS A 91 3.34 -7.81 10.05
CA HIS A 91 3.25 -8.74 11.16
C HIS A 91 3.21 -10.17 10.59
N LEU A 92 3.74 -11.12 11.37
CA LEU A 92 3.63 -12.54 11.09
C LEU A 92 2.67 -13.14 12.11
N ALA A 93 1.67 -13.85 11.60
CA ALA A 93 0.71 -14.57 12.41
C ALA A 93 0.50 -15.95 11.79
N SER A 94 0.32 -16.96 12.64
CA SER A 94 -0.13 -18.28 12.22
C SER A 94 -1.64 -18.33 12.38
N TYR A 95 -2.35 -18.45 11.26
CA TYR A 95 -3.80 -18.67 11.27
C TYR A 95 -4.06 -20.17 11.32
N GLY A 96 -4.97 -20.61 12.20
CA GLY A 96 -5.48 -21.97 12.16
C GLY A 96 -6.22 -22.22 10.85
N HIS A 97 -6.11 -23.44 10.30
CA HIS A 97 -6.92 -23.87 9.15
C HIS A 97 -8.40 -23.63 9.44
N GLY A 98 -9.00 -22.57 8.88
CA GLY A 98 -10.42 -22.25 9.05
C GLY A 98 -10.78 -20.77 9.12
N GLN A 99 -9.84 -19.87 9.40
CA GLN A 99 -10.10 -18.42 9.34
C GLN A 99 -9.62 -17.82 8.01
N ARG A 100 -10.31 -18.18 6.93
CA ARG A 100 -10.45 -17.29 5.77
C ARG A 100 -11.94 -17.04 5.66
N GLU A 101 -12.43 -16.01 6.35
CA GLU A 101 -13.80 -15.56 6.11
C GLU A 101 -13.89 -14.93 4.71
N PRO A 102 -14.98 -15.21 3.97
CA PRO A 102 -15.19 -14.78 2.59
C PRO A 102 -15.39 -13.27 2.42
#